data_AF-M2TQS6-F1
#
_entry.id   AF-M2TQS6-F1
#
_cell.length_a   1.000
_cell.length_b   1.000
_cell.length_c   1.000
_cell.angle_alpha   90.00
_cell.angle_beta   90.00
_cell.angle_gamma   90.00
#
_symmetry.space_group_name_H-M   'P 1'
#
loop_
_entity.id
_entity.type
_entity.pdbx_description
1 polymer ?
#
loop_
_entity_poly.entity_id
_entity_poly.type
_entity_poly.pdbx_seq_one_letter_code
_entity_poly.pdbx_strand_id
1 'polypeptide(L)'
;MLPLIRSILQCPERNLALFTENSLRCLCAYLNIRTPIYRGSSLDLPAKMDMQDRVIQITHRMDGELYLNPIGGMELYCPARFRADGLLLRFLRMDEVTYTQLKHPFVPSLSIIDVLMFNSREEIKELLQRVSVVEGQEKRATLTLA
;
A
#
# COMPACT_ATOMS: atom_id res chain seq x y z
N MET A 1 18.35 -0.89 -13.13
CA MET A 1 17.19 0.01 -12.94
C MET A 1 16.60 0.48 -14.27
N LEU A 2 17.32 1.22 -15.13
CA LEU A 2 16.75 1.83 -16.35
C LEU A 2 16.01 0.84 -17.30
N PRO A 3 16.49 -0.40 -17.50
CA PRO A 3 15.76 -1.40 -18.29
C PRO A 3 14.40 -1.78 -17.71
N LEU A 4 14.26 -1.81 -16.37
CA LEU A 4 13.00 -2.13 -15.69
C LEU A 4 11.96 -1.04 -15.92
N ILE A 5 12.34 0.23 -15.70
CA ILE A 5 11.43 1.37 -15.94
C ILE A 5 11.03 1.42 -17.41
N ARG A 6 11.99 1.25 -18.33
CA ARG A 6 11.71 1.21 -19.76
C ARG A 6 10.71 0.10 -20.10
N SER A 7 10.90 -1.10 -19.56
CA SER A 7 9.97 -2.22 -19.76
C SER A 7 8.55 -1.89 -19.27
N ILE A 8 8.41 -1.24 -18.11
CA ILE A 8 7.11 -0.84 -17.57
C ILE A 8 6.46 0.21 -18.49
N LEU A 9 7.20 1.26 -18.87
CA LEU A 9 6.68 2.35 -19.70
C LEU A 9 6.37 1.93 -21.15
N GLN A 10 7.01 0.88 -21.65
CA GLN A 10 6.74 0.31 -22.97
C GLN A 10 5.59 -0.70 -22.98
N CYS A 11 4.93 -0.94 -21.83
CA CYS A 11 3.72 -1.76 -21.78
C CYS A 11 2.64 -1.13 -22.68
N PRO A 12 2.10 -1.87 -23.67
CA PRO A 12 1.12 -1.31 -24.62
C PRO A 12 -0.29 -1.17 -24.03
N GLU A 13 -0.49 -1.64 -22.79
CA GLU A 13 -1.78 -1.59 -22.10
C GLU A 13 -2.25 -0.15 -21.90
N ARG A 14 -3.49 0.12 -22.31
CA ARG A 14 -4.10 1.46 -22.24
C ARG A 14 -5.06 1.61 -21.08
N ASN A 15 -5.52 0.50 -20.51
CA ASN A 15 -6.32 0.51 -19.30
C ASN A 15 -5.40 0.80 -18.10
N LEU A 16 -5.67 1.91 -17.40
CA LEU A 16 -4.84 2.37 -16.28
C LEU A 16 -4.69 1.32 -15.17
N ALA A 17 -5.75 0.57 -14.86
CA ALA A 17 -5.71 -0.44 -13.81
C ALA A 17 -4.82 -1.62 -14.21
N LEU A 18 -4.96 -2.11 -15.45
CA LEU A 18 -4.13 -3.20 -15.98
C LEU A 18 -2.67 -2.78 -16.15
N PHE A 19 -2.41 -1.56 -16.60
CA PHE A 19 -1.07 -0.98 -16.67
C PHE A 19 -0.42 -0.88 -15.28
N THR A 20 -1.18 -0.41 -14.28
CA THR A 20 -0.69 -0.30 -12.90
C THR A 20 -0.41 -1.68 -12.30
N GLU A 21 -1.29 -2.67 -12.53
CA GLU A 21 -1.06 -4.05 -12.11
C GLU A 21 0.22 -4.62 -12.75
N ASN A 22 0.41 -4.43 -14.06
CA ASN A 22 1.64 -4.84 -14.74
C ASN A 22 2.88 -4.18 -14.11
N SER A 23 2.82 -2.87 -13.84
CA SER A 23 3.89 -2.13 -13.18
C SER A 23 4.23 -2.71 -11.81
N LEU A 24 3.22 -2.98 -10.98
CA LEU A 24 3.38 -3.61 -9.66
C LEU A 24 4.00 -5.00 -9.78
N ARG A 25 3.53 -5.84 -10.70
CA ARG A 25 4.08 -7.20 -10.92
C ARG A 25 5.54 -7.15 -11.35
N CYS A 26 5.92 -6.24 -12.25
CA CYS A 26 7.31 -6.05 -12.65
C CYS A 26 8.19 -5.63 -11.47
N LEU A 27 7.73 -4.69 -10.64
CA LEU A 27 8.45 -4.24 -9.45
C LEU A 27 8.58 -5.36 -8.40
N CYS A 28 7.49 -6.09 -8.12
CA CYS A 28 7.51 -7.23 -7.21
C CYS A 28 8.47 -8.32 -7.68
N ALA A 29 8.45 -8.68 -8.97
CA ALA A 29 9.40 -9.62 -9.54
C ALA A 29 10.85 -9.13 -9.39
N TYR A 30 11.10 -7.85 -9.70
CA TYR A 30 12.41 -7.23 -9.53
C TYR A 30 12.87 -7.26 -8.07
N LEU A 31 11.98 -7.08 -7.08
CA LEU A 31 12.32 -7.09 -5.66
C LEU A 31 12.20 -8.48 -5.00
N ASN A 32 11.79 -9.53 -5.73
CA ASN A 32 11.45 -10.86 -5.20
C ASN A 32 10.38 -10.79 -4.10
N ILE A 33 9.38 -9.93 -4.27
CA ILE A 33 8.17 -9.89 -3.45
C ILE A 33 7.17 -10.86 -4.07
N ARG A 34 6.73 -11.85 -3.28
CA ARG A 34 5.88 -12.95 -3.75
C ARG A 34 4.42 -12.84 -3.34
N THR A 35 4.05 -11.75 -2.67
CA THR A 35 2.67 -11.50 -2.24
C THR A 35 1.73 -11.59 -3.45
N PRO A 36 0.70 -12.46 -3.41
CA PRO A 36 -0.27 -12.58 -4.48
C PRO A 36 -0.98 -11.25 -4.75
N ILE A 37 -1.18 -10.92 -6.03
CA ILE A 37 -1.90 -9.72 -6.47
C ILE A 37 -3.23 -10.17 -7.09
N TYR A 38 -4.33 -9.68 -6.52
CA TYR A 38 -5.69 -9.91 -6.99
C TYR A 38 -6.34 -8.59 -7.41
N ARG A 39 -7.23 -8.65 -8.41
CA ARG A 39 -8.05 -7.50 -8.81
C ARG A 39 -9.34 -7.52 -8.00
N GLY A 40 -9.69 -6.41 -7.37
CA GLY A 40 -10.96 -6.30 -6.64
C GLY A 40 -12.19 -6.53 -7.54
N SER A 41 -12.09 -6.21 -8.84
CA SER A 41 -13.14 -6.45 -9.82
C SER A 41 -13.38 -7.93 -10.15
N SER A 42 -12.44 -8.83 -9.85
CA SER A 42 -12.64 -10.27 -10.04
C SER A 42 -13.30 -10.96 -8.84
N LEU A 43 -13.75 -10.20 -7.83
CA LEU A 43 -14.37 -10.71 -6.61
C LEU A 43 -15.90 -10.56 -6.61
N ASP A 44 -16.49 -10.15 -7.74
CA ASP A 44 -17.94 -10.00 -7.96
C ASP A 44 -18.66 -9.22 -6.86
N LEU A 45 -18.01 -8.15 -6.37
CA LEU A 45 -18.60 -7.26 -5.37
C LEU A 45 -19.61 -6.30 -6.04
N PRO A 46 -20.72 -5.95 -5.35
CA PRO A 46 -21.66 -4.96 -5.83
C PRO A 46 -20.97 -3.65 -6.23
N ALA A 47 -21.42 -3.03 -7.33
CA ALA A 47 -20.83 -1.80 -7.83
C ALA A 47 -20.99 -0.63 -6.83
N LYS A 48 -22.18 -0.52 -6.22
CA LYS A 48 -22.46 0.46 -5.17
C LYS A 48 -22.32 -0.22 -3.81
N MET A 49 -21.28 0.16 -3.09
CA MET A 49 -20.99 -0.32 -1.74
C MET A 49 -20.18 0.76 -1.03
N ASP A 50 -20.42 0.92 0.26
CA ASP A 50 -19.62 1.78 1.10
C ASP A 50 -18.13 1.33 1.09
N MET A 51 -17.21 2.29 1.24
CA MET A 51 -15.78 2.05 1.05
C MET A 51 -15.21 1.09 2.10
N GLN A 52 -15.60 1.23 3.37
CA GLN A 52 -15.11 0.36 4.44
C GLN A 52 -15.77 -1.03 4.35
N ASP A 53 -17.06 -1.09 4.03
CA ASP A 53 -17.76 -2.36 3.80
C ASP A 53 -17.11 -3.15 2.65
N ARG A 54 -16.65 -2.46 1.60
CA ARG A 54 -15.94 -3.09 0.49
C ARG A 54 -14.67 -3.80 0.95
N VAL A 55 -13.82 -3.16 1.75
CA VAL A 55 -12.57 -3.79 2.18
C VAL A 55 -12.82 -4.92 3.19
N ILE A 56 -13.84 -4.81 4.06
CA ILE A 56 -14.27 -5.88 4.97
C ILE A 56 -14.70 -7.12 4.16
N GLN A 57 -15.54 -6.92 3.13
CA GLN A 57 -16.01 -8.00 2.26
C GLN A 57 -14.90 -8.64 1.43
N ILE A 58 -13.88 -7.86 1.03
CA ILE A 58 -12.67 -8.38 0.39
C ILE A 58 -11.88 -9.24 1.38
N THR A 59 -11.63 -8.75 2.59
CA THR A 59 -10.87 -9.47 3.60
C THR A 59 -11.52 -10.82 3.92
N HIS A 60 -12.84 -10.88 4.11
CA HIS A 60 -13.55 -12.15 4.32
C HIS A 60 -13.48 -13.10 3.12
N ARG A 61 -13.61 -12.60 1.88
CA ARG A 61 -13.48 -13.44 0.68
C ARG A 61 -12.08 -14.03 0.49
N MET A 62 -11.09 -13.44 1.15
CA MET A 62 -9.70 -13.91 1.16
C MET A 62 -9.38 -14.72 2.41
N ASP A 63 -10.39 -15.12 3.20
CA ASP A 63 -10.25 -15.82 4.49
C ASP A 63 -9.29 -15.09 5.46
N GLY A 64 -9.26 -13.76 5.38
CA GLY A 64 -8.40 -12.91 6.21
C GLY A 64 -9.05 -12.53 7.53
N GLU A 65 -8.22 -12.33 8.56
CA GLU A 65 -8.63 -11.85 9.88
C GLU A 65 -8.17 -10.40 10.13
N LEU A 66 -7.39 -9.84 9.21
CA LEU A 66 -6.72 -8.55 9.33
C LEU A 66 -6.80 -7.77 8.02
N TYR A 67 -7.25 -6.53 8.10
CA TYR A 67 -7.05 -5.54 7.05
C TYR A 67 -5.88 -4.62 7.41
N LEU A 68 -4.88 -4.55 6.52
CA LEU A 68 -3.70 -3.69 6.66
C LEU A 68 -3.70 -2.62 5.56
N ASN A 69 -3.60 -1.35 5.95
CA ASN A 69 -3.60 -0.22 5.01
C ASN A 69 -2.44 0.75 5.33
N PRO A 70 -1.94 1.58 4.40
CA PRO A 70 -0.99 2.64 4.76
C PRO A 70 -1.59 3.66 5.75
N ILE A 71 -0.75 4.22 6.61
CA ILE A 71 -1.14 5.15 7.68
C ILE A 71 -1.97 6.35 7.22
N GLY A 72 -1.74 6.84 5.99
CA GLY A 72 -2.51 7.95 5.42
C GLY A 72 -3.99 7.64 5.18
N GLY A 73 -4.40 6.36 5.22
CA GLY A 73 -5.79 5.94 5.10
C GLY A 73 -6.54 5.89 6.43
N MET A 74 -5.90 6.18 7.57
CA MET A 74 -6.50 5.96 8.90
C MET A 74 -7.84 6.66 9.09
N GLU A 75 -7.98 7.89 8.60
CA GLU A 75 -9.21 8.67 8.76
C GLU A 75 -10.41 8.14 7.95
N LEU A 76 -10.17 7.22 7.01
CA LEU A 76 -11.18 6.67 6.12
C LEU A 76 -11.95 5.49 6.71
N TYR A 77 -11.54 4.97 7.88
CA TYR A 77 -12.08 3.73 8.45
C TYR A 77 -12.52 3.90 9.89
N CYS A 78 -13.61 3.21 10.26
CA CYS A 78 -14.07 3.09 11.63
C CYS A 78 -13.62 1.74 12.24
N PRO A 79 -12.68 1.71 13.20
CA PRO A 79 -12.21 0.45 13.78
C PRO A 79 -13.33 -0.38 14.43
N ALA A 80 -14.34 0.25 15.03
CA ALA A 80 -15.50 -0.44 15.57
C ALA A 80 -16.29 -1.23 14.51
N ARG A 81 -16.35 -0.74 13.27
CA ARG A 81 -16.98 -1.46 12.16
C ARG A 81 -16.25 -2.76 11.86
N PHE A 82 -14.91 -2.72 11.75
CA PHE A 82 -14.11 -3.92 11.48
C PHE A 82 -14.25 -4.96 12.60
N ARG A 83 -14.22 -4.51 13.87
CA ARG A 83 -14.42 -5.41 15.01
C ARG A 83 -15.79 -6.07 15.03
N ALA A 84 -16.85 -5.37 14.59
CA ALA A 84 -18.19 -5.94 14.49
C ALA A 84 -18.27 -7.10 13.48
N ASP A 85 -17.38 -7.12 12.50
CA ASP A 85 -17.21 -8.21 11.52
C ASP A 85 -16.08 -9.18 11.89
N GLY A 86 -15.54 -9.10 13.12
CA GLY A 86 -14.48 -10.00 13.60
C GLY A 86 -13.11 -9.74 12.96
N LEU A 87 -12.89 -8.57 12.37
CA LEU A 87 -11.63 -8.21 11.72
C LEU A 87 -10.78 -7.26 12.57
N LEU A 88 -9.47 -7.46 12.50
CA LEU A 88 -8.48 -6.49 12.95
C LEU A 88 -8.27 -5.42 11.88
N LEU A 89 -8.05 -4.18 12.32
CA LEU A 89 -7.71 -3.06 11.45
C LEU A 89 -6.36 -2.50 11.89
N ARG A 90 -5.36 -2.57 11.02
CA ARG A 90 -4.02 -2.04 11.28
C ARG A 90 -3.53 -1.15 10.16
N PHE A 91 -2.54 -0.35 10.50
CA PHE A 91 -1.94 0.61 9.61
C PHE A 91 -0.42 0.45 9.53
N LEU A 92 0.09 0.40 8.31
CA LEU A 92 1.52 0.39 8.04
C LEU A 92 2.03 1.83 7.98
N ARG A 93 3.01 2.16 8.83
CA ARG A 93 3.68 3.44 8.85
C ARG A 93 5.15 3.21 8.47
N MET A 94 5.59 3.87 7.41
CA MET A 94 7.02 3.93 7.09
C MET A 94 7.72 4.82 8.11
N ASP A 95 8.87 4.37 8.61
CA ASP A 95 9.76 5.19 9.41
C ASP A 95 10.50 6.19 8.50
N GLU A 96 11.16 7.18 9.09
CA GLU A 96 12.05 8.04 8.33
C GLU A 96 13.21 7.22 7.73
N VAL A 97 13.42 7.43 6.44
CA VAL A 97 14.48 6.82 5.64
C VAL A 97 15.26 7.90 4.92
N THR A 98 16.55 7.68 4.76
CA THR A 98 17.47 8.56 4.05
C THR A 98 18.44 7.72 3.24
N TYR A 99 18.81 8.21 2.05
CA TYR A 99 19.83 7.60 1.20
C TYR A 99 20.51 8.66 0.36
N THR A 100 21.65 8.32 -0.25
CA THR A 100 22.46 9.27 -1.00
C THR A 100 21.83 9.59 -2.36
N GLN A 101 21.39 10.85 -2.55
CA GLN A 101 20.87 11.36 -3.83
C GLN A 101 21.96 12.15 -4.58
N LEU A 102 22.90 11.44 -5.20
CA LEU A 102 24.08 12.02 -5.86
C LEU A 102 24.86 12.97 -4.91
N LYS A 103 25.11 14.21 -5.34
CA LYS A 103 25.79 15.27 -4.59
C LYS A 103 24.81 16.33 -4.07
N HIS A 104 23.53 15.99 -3.95
CA HIS A 104 22.49 16.89 -3.48
C HIS A 104 22.05 16.54 -2.05
N PRO A 105 21.52 17.51 -1.30
CA PRO A 105 20.82 17.22 -0.04
C PRO A 105 19.67 16.24 -0.28
N PHE A 106 19.46 15.35 0.69
CA PHE A 106 18.36 14.39 0.62
C PHE A 106 17.00 15.09 0.62
N VAL A 107 16.14 14.70 -0.31
CA VAL A 107 14.74 15.11 -0.41
C VAL A 107 13.86 13.90 -0.07
N PRO A 108 13.11 13.93 1.05
CA PRO A 108 12.26 12.83 1.46
C PRO A 108 11.03 12.67 0.55
N SER A 109 10.42 11.48 0.60
CA SER A 109 9.09 11.20 0.04
C SER A 109 8.93 11.48 -1.46
N LEU A 110 10.01 11.34 -2.23
CA LEU A 110 9.94 11.30 -3.70
C LEU A 110 9.31 9.98 -4.20
N SER A 111 9.10 9.90 -5.51
CA SER A 111 8.58 8.70 -6.18
C SER A 111 9.44 7.45 -5.91
N ILE A 112 8.83 6.26 -5.94
CA ILE A 112 9.54 4.96 -5.91
C ILE A 112 10.65 4.86 -6.98
N ILE A 113 10.54 5.61 -8.08
CA ILE A 113 11.58 5.70 -9.11
C ILE A 113 12.89 6.22 -8.53
N ASP A 114 12.84 7.22 -7.64
CA ASP A 114 14.01 7.80 -6.98
C ASP A 114 14.71 6.75 -6.11
N VAL A 115 13.93 6.02 -5.29
CA VAL A 115 14.42 4.92 -4.47
C VAL A 115 15.10 3.85 -5.31
N LEU A 116 14.49 3.44 -6.44
CA LEU A 116 15.04 2.45 -7.37
C LEU A 116 16.33 2.93 -8.07
N MET A 117 16.47 4.24 -8.27
CA MET A 117 17.63 4.86 -8.94
C MET A 117 18.85 4.90 -8.04
N PHE A 118 18.66 5.17 -6.75
CA PHE A 118 19.74 5.49 -5.82
C PHE A 118 20.08 4.37 -4.83
N ASN A 119 19.40 3.24 -4.90
CA ASN A 119 19.63 2.11 -4.01
C ASN A 119 19.75 0.81 -4.82
N SER A 120 20.64 -0.07 -4.37
CA SER A 120 20.70 -1.47 -4.79
C SER A 120 19.44 -2.22 -4.38
N ARG A 121 19.22 -3.40 -4.96
CA ARG A 121 18.06 -4.23 -4.63
C ARG A 121 18.04 -4.62 -3.16
N GLU A 122 19.21 -4.87 -2.59
CA GLU A 122 19.44 -5.27 -1.21
C GLU A 122 19.11 -4.10 -0.28
N GLU A 123 19.64 -2.91 -0.54
CA GLU A 123 19.32 -1.68 0.22
C GLU A 123 17.82 -1.37 0.17
N ILE A 124 17.17 -1.50 -1.00
CA ILE A 124 15.71 -1.28 -1.09
C ILE A 124 14.95 -2.25 -0.18
N LYS A 125 15.36 -3.51 -0.11
CA LYS A 125 14.70 -4.49 0.78
C LYS A 125 14.88 -4.11 2.24
N GLU A 126 16.05 -3.60 2.63
CA GLU A 126 16.28 -3.09 3.98
C GLU A 126 15.41 -1.86 4.27
N LEU A 127 15.30 -0.92 3.33
CA LEU A 127 14.39 0.23 3.43
C LEU A 127 12.93 -0.21 3.59
N LEU A 128 12.50 -1.25 2.89
CA LEU A 128 11.14 -1.80 3.00
C LEU A 128 10.86 -2.48 4.36
N GLN A 129 11.88 -2.80 5.16
CA GLN A 129 11.72 -3.28 6.54
C GLN A 129 11.59 -2.13 7.55
N ARG A 130 11.82 -0.87 7.15
CA ARG A 130 11.73 0.32 8.00
C ARG A 130 10.28 0.76 8.18
N VAL A 131 9.50 -0.12 8.77
CA VAL A 131 8.06 0.04 8.96
C VAL A 131 7.65 -0.35 10.37
N SER A 132 6.68 0.37 10.89
CA SER A 132 5.93 0.01 12.09
C SER A 132 4.48 -0.28 11.74
N VAL A 133 3.88 -1.23 12.46
CA VAL A 133 2.44 -1.54 12.37
C VAL A 133 1.75 -0.94 13.58
N VAL A 134 0.69 -0.17 13.33
CA VAL A 134 -0.08 0.53 14.35
C VAL A 134 -1.53 0.04 14.32
N GLU A 135 -2.13 -0.18 15.49
CA GLU A 135 -3.55 -0.54 15.59
C GLU A 135 -4.44 0.64 15.16
N GLY A 136 -5.57 0.33 14.51
CA GLY A 136 -6.60 1.33 14.22
C GLY A 136 -7.19 1.88 15.51
N GLN A 137 -7.06 3.19 15.72
CA GLN A 137 -7.58 3.86 16.91
C GLN A 137 -8.92 4.54 16.61
N GLU A 138 -9.85 4.45 17.55
CA GLU A 138 -11.07 5.23 17.49
C GLU A 138 -10.73 6.72 17.53
N LYS A 139 -11.46 7.53 16.77
CA LYS A 139 -11.44 8.98 17.00
C LYS A 139 -11.96 9.20 18.42
N ARG A 140 -11.11 9.72 19.32
CA ARG A 140 -11.63 10.27 20.59
C ARG A 140 -12.69 11.30 20.21
N ALA A 141 -13.90 11.13 20.73
CA ALA A 141 -14.90 12.16 20.64
C ALA A 141 -14.26 13.44 21.20
N THR A 142 -14.12 14.47 20.38
CA THR A 142 -13.84 15.81 20.87
C THR A 142 -15.02 16.14 21.78
N LEU A 143 -14.81 16.04 23.09
CA LEU A 143 -15.71 16.60 24.08
C LEU A 143 -15.65 18.11 23.87
N THR A 144 -16.48 18.60 22.96
CA THR A 144 -16.81 20.02 22.88
C THR A 144 -17.69 20.28 24.10
N LEU A 145 -17.05 20.59 25.23
CA LEU A 145 -17.70 21.20 26.37
C LEU A 145 -18.17 22.58 25.90
N ALA A 146 -19.48 22.71 25.66
CA ALA A 146 -20.18 23.99 25.58
C ALA A 146 -20.71 24.34 26.97
#